data_AF-A0A7T1MM27-F1
#
_entry.id   AF-A0A7T1MM27-F1
#
_cell.length_a   1.000
_cell.length_b   1.000
_cell.length_c   1.000
_cell.angle_alpha   90.00
_cell.angle_beta   90.00
_cell.angle_gamma   90.00
#
_symmetry.space_group_name_H-M   'P 1'
#
loop_
_entity.id
_entity.type
_entity.pdbx_description
1 polymer ?
#
loop_
_entity_poly.entity_id
_entity_poly.type
_entity_poly.pdbx_seq_one_letter_code
_entity_poly.pdbx_strand_id
1 'polypeptide(L)' 'MHSSGFTLATVLIFGSGLFVLATLFFGTKGGYYNTDSYDGNGTAH' A
#
# COMPACT_ATOMS: atom_id res chain seq x y z
N MET A 1 0.70 -37.70 2.51
CA MET A 1 0.02 -36.81 3.48
C MET A 1 0.03 -35.41 2.87
N HIS A 2 -1.11 -34.89 2.42
CA HIS A 2 -1.21 -33.52 1.90
C HIS A 2 -1.41 -32.62 3.12
N SER A 3 -0.42 -31.77 3.42
CA SER A 3 -0.56 -30.77 4.48
C SER A 3 -1.54 -29.70 4.03
N SER A 4 -2.76 -29.74 4.54
CA SER A 4 -3.81 -28.71 4.32
C SER A 4 -3.53 -27.38 5.04
N GLY A 5 -2.28 -27.12 5.40
CA GLY A 5 -1.87 -26.07 6.33
C GLY A 5 -1.28 -24.86 5.63
N PHE A 6 -1.57 -23.68 6.19
CA PHE A 6 -1.02 -22.36 5.90
C PHE A 6 0.30 -22.40 5.12
N THR A 7 0.21 -22.23 3.81
CA THR A 7 1.36 -22.29 2.90
C THR A 7 1.89 -20.90 2.62
N LEU A 8 3.09 -20.82 2.02
CA LEU A 8 3.59 -19.56 1.48
C LEU A 8 2.61 -18.93 0.48
N ALA A 9 1.95 -19.74 -0.36
CA ALA A 9 0.94 -19.24 -1.28
C ALA A 9 -0.25 -18.59 -0.54
N THR A 10 -0.68 -19.17 0.58
CA THR A 10 -1.72 -18.59 1.45
C THR A 10 -1.29 -17.23 1.99
N VAL A 11 -0.07 -17.11 2.51
CA VAL A 11 0.48 -15.84 3.02
C VAL A 11 0.51 -14.78 1.91
N LEU A 12 0.99 -15.14 0.73
CA LEU A 12 1.17 -14.21 -0.38
C LEU A 12 -0.16 -13.70 -0.93
N ILE A 13 -1.18 -14.55 -1.06
CA ILE A 13 -2.50 -14.13 -1.55
C ILE A 13 -3.16 -13.14 -0.57
N PHE A 14 -3.22 -13.48 0.72
CA PHE A 14 -3.84 -12.58 1.69
C PHE A 14 -2.99 -11.33 1.95
N GLY A 15 -1.67 -11.46 2.01
CA GLY A 15 -0.74 -10.35 2.19
C GLY A 15 -0.78 -9.35 1.03
N SER A 16 -0.77 -9.82 -0.21
CA SER A 16 -0.89 -8.94 -1.39
C SER A 16 -2.26 -8.26 -1.46
N GLY A 17 -3.35 -8.98 -1.15
CA GLY A 17 -4.68 -8.39 -1.06
C GLY A 17 -4.75 -7.26 -0.03
N LEU A 18 -4.27 -7.51 1.19
CA LEU A 18 -4.20 -6.49 2.24
C LEU A 18 -3.28 -5.31 1.85
N PHE A 19 -2.16 -5.59 1.20
CA PHE A 19 -1.24 -4.55 0.73
C PHE A 19 -1.92 -3.63 -0.27
N VAL A 20 -2.60 -4.15 -1.30
CA VAL A 20 -3.32 -3.33 -2.29
C VAL A 20 -4.38 -2.48 -1.61
N LEU A 21 -5.21 -3.06 -0.73
CA LEU A 21 -6.22 -2.30 0.01
C LEU A 21 -5.61 -1.19 0.86
N ALA A 22 -4.49 -1.47 1.54
CA ALA A 22 -3.77 -0.47 2.31
C ALA A 22 -3.22 0.65 1.42
N THR A 23 -2.63 0.33 0.26
CA THR A 23 -2.13 1.35 -0.68
C THR A 23 -3.25 2.26 -1.20
N LEU A 24 -4.42 1.69 -1.51
CA LEU A 24 -5.59 2.49 -1.91
C LEU A 24 -6.05 3.39 -0.77
N PHE A 25 -6.17 2.86 0.45
CA PHE A 25 -6.56 3.66 1.61
C PHE A 25 -5.57 4.80 1.87
N PHE A 26 -4.28 4.51 2.03
CA PHE A 26 -3.26 5.53 2.32
C PHE A 26 -3.04 6.49 1.16
N GLY A 27 -3.24 6.06 -0.09
CA GLY A 27 -3.20 6.94 -1.27
C GLY A 27 -4.25 8.05 -1.22
N THR A 28 -5.39 7.83 -0.55
CA THR A 28 -6.40 8.88 -0.32
C THR A 28 -6.07 9.80 0.86
N LYS A 29 -5.13 9.43 1.71
CA LYS A 29 -4.71 10.22 2.87
C LYS A 29 -3.62 11.20 2.41
N GLY A 30 -4.08 12.33 1.87
CA GLY A 30 -3.23 13.45 1.50
C GLY A 30 -2.36 13.97 2.65
N GLY A 31 -1.43 14.88 2.34
CA GLY A 31 -0.50 15.43 3.34
C GLY A 31 0.09 16.77 2.93
N TYR A 32 1.35 17.02 3.31
CA TYR A 32 2.07 18.26 3.06
C TYR A 32 1.98 18.73 1.60
N TYR A 33 2.05 17.81 0.63
CA TYR A 33 1.93 18.08 -0.80
C TYR A 33 0.60 18.69 -1.27
N ASN A 34 -0.45 18.66 -0.43
CA ASN A 34 -1.75 19.27 -0.74
C ASN A 34 -2.00 20.56 0.04
N THR A 35 -0.97 21.10 0.69
CA THR A 35 -1.08 22.33 1.49
C THR A 35 -0.60 23.52 0.70
N ASP A 36 -1.10 24.71 1.04
CA ASP A 36 -0.64 25.98 0.45
C ASP A 36 0.84 26.29 0.78
N SER A 37 1.43 25.56 1.74
CA SER A 37 2.84 25.66 2.11
C SER A 37 3.78 24.83 1.22
N TYR A 38 3.23 24.09 0.26
CA TYR A 38 4.02 23.34 -0.71
C TYR A 38 4.15 24.12 -2.02
N ASP A 39 5.38 24.55 -2.33
CA ASP A 39 5.71 25.36 -3.51
C ASP A 39 6.36 24.53 -4.65
N GLY A 40 6.27 23.21 -4.58
CA GLY A 40 6.87 22.31 -5.57
C GLY A 40 5.86 21.69 -6.54
N ASN A 41 6.36 20.94 -7.52
CA ASN A 41 5.54 20.19 -8.48
C ASN A 41 5.54 18.67 -8.24
N GLY A 42 6.06 18.23 -7.09
CA GLY A 42 6.19 16.81 -6.74
C GLY A 42 7.50 16.16 -7.20
N THR A 43 8.46 16.92 -7.75
CA THR A 43 9.77 16.40 -8.20
C THR A 43 10.94 17.16 -7.59
N ALA A 44 12.12 16.55 -7.59
CA ALA A 44 13.36 17.25 -7.24
C ALA A 44 13.81 18.13 -8.42
N HIS A 45 14.20 19.37 -8.11
CA HIS A 45 14.79 20.31 -9.06
C HIS A 45 16.30 20.39 -8.84
#